data_AF-A0A662GA67-F1
#
_entry.id   AF-A0A662GA67-F1
#
_cell.length_a   1.000
_cell.length_b   1.000
_cell.length_c   1.000
_cell.angle_alpha   90.00
_cell.angle_beta   90.00
_cell.angle_gamma   90.00
#
_symmetry.space_group_name_H-M   'P 1'
#
loop_
_entity.id
_entity.type
_entity.pdbx_description
1 polymer ?
#
loop_
_entity_poly.entity_id
_entity_poly.type
_entity_poly.pdbx_seq_one_letter_code
_entity_poly.pdbx_strand_id
1 'polypeptide(L)'
;MVTRVTARAVITRVIIVLLVTCSVVMVYAEEAEPADTVASMNLQAYAPARIVVSYAYTNNFSVVDVSTLGKSLYKIVSSPTSIEFHAVDLDRYTFTVVLKYAVTVEQSIQIALFSSNHPPEALQFNVKGRHIRLEFTLTVTEEPKYPSAQAVAEQVVQQIANELHEFRSQTDETLAVLTRNVETQWVLVGFNAAVSLAFLVVLAWWVWPQIRRLRREVFTRVNSREEEEG
;
A
#
# COMPACT_ATOMS: atom_id res chain seq x y z
N MET A 1 55.97 76.72 -34.03
CA MET A 1 56.20 75.25 -34.02
C MET A 1 56.31 74.67 -32.60
N VAL A 2 56.73 75.46 -31.60
CA VAL A 2 56.96 75.02 -30.20
C VAL A 2 55.67 74.73 -29.40
N THR A 3 54.56 75.40 -29.70
CA THR A 3 53.27 75.24 -28.96
C THR A 3 52.49 73.97 -29.27
N ARG A 4 52.72 73.31 -30.42
CA ARG A 4 52.04 72.05 -30.76
C ARG A 4 52.69 70.82 -30.11
N VAL A 5 53.98 70.90 -29.77
CA VAL A 5 54.73 69.80 -29.16
C VAL A 5 54.39 69.67 -27.68
N THR A 6 54.22 70.80 -26.98
CA THR A 6 53.81 70.81 -25.57
C THR A 6 52.39 70.29 -25.38
N ALA A 7 51.45 70.68 -26.25
CA ALA A 7 50.07 70.19 -26.21
C ALA A 7 49.99 68.66 -26.42
N ARG A 8 50.73 68.13 -27.40
CA ARG A 8 50.81 66.67 -27.62
C ARG A 8 51.38 65.94 -26.41
N ALA A 9 52.47 66.44 -25.84
CA ALA A 9 53.09 65.82 -24.67
C ALA A 9 52.18 65.82 -23.42
N VAL A 10 51.39 66.88 -23.22
CA VAL A 10 50.40 66.95 -22.13
C VAL A 10 49.26 65.96 -22.37
N ILE A 11 48.74 65.88 -23.59
CA ILE A 11 47.67 64.92 -23.94
C ILE A 11 48.16 63.47 -23.76
N THR A 12 49.38 63.15 -24.19
CA THR A 12 49.95 61.81 -24.01
C THR A 12 50.12 61.46 -22.53
N ARG A 13 50.54 62.41 -21.68
CA ARG A 13 50.67 62.19 -20.23
C ARG A 13 49.31 62.01 -19.56
N VAL A 14 48.29 62.75 -19.96
CA VAL A 14 46.92 62.59 -19.45
C VAL A 14 46.35 61.23 -19.84
N ILE A 15 46.57 60.77 -21.08
CA ILE A 15 46.13 59.44 -21.54
C ILE A 15 46.84 58.33 -20.76
N ILE A 16 48.14 58.46 -20.47
CA ILE A 16 48.89 57.47 -19.68
C ILE A 16 48.37 57.44 -18.23
N VAL A 17 48.13 58.60 -17.61
CA VAL A 17 47.55 58.65 -16.26
C VAL A 17 46.16 58.03 -16.25
N LEU A 18 45.32 58.31 -17.25
CA LEU A 18 43.98 57.71 -17.37
C LEU A 18 44.04 56.18 -17.53
N LEU A 19 44.97 55.67 -18.35
CA LEU A 19 45.19 54.23 -18.55
C LEU A 19 45.70 53.54 -17.29
N VAL A 20 46.59 54.18 -16.53
CA VAL A 20 47.11 53.66 -15.25
C VAL A 20 46.03 53.69 -14.16
N THR A 21 45.12 54.67 -14.17
CA THR A 21 43.99 54.69 -13.22
C THR A 21 42.90 53.68 -13.60
N CYS A 22 42.76 53.31 -14.88
CA CYS A 22 41.78 52.33 -15.33
C CYS A 22 42.20 50.88 -15.05
N SER A 23 43.50 50.61 -14.88
CA SER A 23 44.02 49.27 -14.59
C SER A 23 43.97 48.87 -13.10
N VAL A 24 43.62 49.81 -12.21
CA VAL A 24 43.36 49.51 -10.79
C VAL A 24 41.86 49.31 -10.58
N VAL A 25 41.29 48.33 -11.28
CA VAL A 25 40.06 47.71 -10.76
C VAL A 25 40.52 46.86 -9.59
N MET A 26 40.36 47.39 -8.37
CA MET A 26 40.35 46.51 -7.20
C MET A 26 39.19 45.56 -7.41
N VAL A 27 39.50 44.35 -7.87
CA VAL A 27 38.66 43.19 -7.64
C VAL A 27 38.67 43.02 -6.13
N TYR A 28 37.71 43.69 -5.47
CA TYR A 28 37.23 43.21 -4.21
C TYR A 28 36.71 41.81 -4.54
N ALA A 29 37.52 40.79 -4.24
CA ALA A 29 36.94 39.52 -3.89
C ALA A 29 36.06 39.86 -2.69
N GLU A 30 34.77 40.08 -2.97
CA GLU A 30 33.75 39.87 -1.97
C GLU A 30 34.07 38.48 -1.45
N GLU A 31 34.71 38.40 -0.27
CA GLU A 31 34.61 37.23 0.57
C GLU A 31 33.11 37.09 0.77
N ALA A 32 32.46 36.41 -0.18
CA ALA A 32 31.15 35.87 0.02
C ALA A 32 31.29 35.15 1.36
N GLU A 33 30.58 35.66 2.37
CA GLU A 33 30.27 34.97 3.62
C GLU A 33 30.35 33.47 3.32
N PRO A 34 31.29 32.72 3.92
CA PRO A 34 31.69 31.42 3.43
C PRO A 34 30.42 30.60 3.25
N ALA A 35 30.00 30.39 1.99
CA ALA A 35 28.68 29.87 1.70
C ALA A 35 28.48 28.63 2.56
N ASP A 36 27.57 28.72 3.53
CA ASP A 36 27.27 27.62 4.42
C ASP A 36 26.98 26.43 3.51
N THR A 37 27.76 25.37 3.62
CA THR A 37 27.50 24.18 2.82
C THR A 37 26.26 23.53 3.44
N VAL A 38 25.08 23.88 2.91
CA VAL A 38 23.79 23.37 3.36
C VAL A 38 23.48 22.07 2.61
N ALA A 39 23.44 20.96 3.34
CA ALA A 39 22.96 19.69 2.82
C ALA A 39 21.67 19.31 3.56
N SER A 40 20.58 19.11 2.81
CA SER A 40 19.29 18.71 3.36
C SER A 40 18.98 17.26 3.01
N MET A 41 18.54 16.50 4.00
CA MET A 41 18.30 15.06 3.87
C MET A 41 16.95 14.68 4.47
N ASN A 42 16.20 13.90 3.69
CA ASN A 42 14.94 13.29 4.12
C ASN A 42 15.19 11.80 4.33
N LEU A 43 15.03 11.34 5.57
CA LEU A 43 15.29 9.97 6.00
C LEU A 43 13.99 9.34 6.51
N GLN A 44 13.82 8.05 6.23
CA GLN A 44 12.68 7.27 6.70
C GLN A 44 13.19 6.04 7.45
N ALA A 45 12.67 5.78 8.65
CA ALA A 45 13.11 4.70 9.51
C ALA A 45 11.93 4.11 10.31
N TYR A 46 12.14 2.91 10.86
CA TYR A 46 11.21 2.30 11.79
C TYR A 46 11.62 2.54 13.24
N ALA A 47 10.64 2.70 14.15
CA ALA A 47 10.90 2.87 15.58
C ALA A 47 11.44 1.57 16.22
N PRO A 48 12.42 1.63 17.14
CA PRO A 48 13.24 2.80 17.49
C PRO A 48 14.30 3.09 16.42
N ALA A 49 14.55 4.37 16.15
CA ALA A 49 15.51 4.80 15.13
C ALA A 49 16.69 5.57 15.74
N ARG A 50 17.87 5.43 15.13
CA ARG A 50 19.08 6.16 15.54
C ARG A 50 19.86 6.63 14.32
N ILE A 51 20.19 7.92 14.26
CA ILE A 51 21.08 8.49 13.26
C ILE A 51 22.44 8.72 13.91
N VAL A 52 23.51 8.30 13.25
CA VAL A 52 24.90 8.60 13.65
C VAL A 52 25.57 9.36 12.51
N VAL A 53 25.95 10.61 12.78
CA VAL A 53 26.69 11.48 11.85
C VAL A 53 28.14 11.49 12.28
N SER A 54 29.04 10.97 11.45
CA SER A 54 30.48 10.94 11.67
C SER A 54 31.17 12.00 10.82
N TYR A 55 32.03 12.81 11.45
CA TYR A 55 32.71 13.94 10.83
C TYR A 55 34.13 14.11 11.39
N ALA A 56 34.96 14.87 10.68
CA ALA A 56 36.31 15.20 11.11
C ALA A 56 36.29 16.02 12.41
N TYR A 57 37.24 15.73 13.28
CA TYR A 57 37.33 16.31 14.62
C TYR A 57 37.09 17.83 14.65
N THR A 58 36.14 18.27 15.47
CA THR A 58 35.92 19.67 15.82
C THR A 58 35.38 19.79 17.25
N ASN A 59 35.68 20.91 17.91
CA ASN A 59 35.11 21.26 19.21
C ASN A 59 33.93 22.26 19.08
N ASN A 60 33.63 22.72 17.87
CA ASN A 60 32.57 23.69 17.60
C ASN A 60 31.47 23.02 16.77
N PHE A 61 30.72 22.15 17.43
CA PHE A 61 29.56 21.45 16.88
C PHE A 61 28.32 21.80 17.71
N SER A 62 27.18 21.90 17.05
CA SER A 62 25.90 22.13 17.73
C SER A 62 24.75 21.49 16.96
N VAL A 63 23.77 20.97 17.69
CA VAL A 63 22.48 20.57 17.12
C VAL A 63 21.46 21.65 17.46
N VAL A 64 20.83 22.22 16.44
CA VAL A 64 19.87 23.34 16.54
C VAL A 64 18.57 22.99 15.81
N ASP A 65 17.54 23.82 16.01
CA ASP A 65 16.24 23.71 15.34
C ASP A 65 15.57 22.34 15.48
N VAL A 66 15.73 21.72 16.65
CA VAL A 66 15.08 20.43 16.95
C VAL A 66 13.59 20.66 17.10
N SER A 67 12.79 20.07 16.22
CA SER A 67 11.34 20.11 16.27
C SER A 67 10.73 18.74 16.04
N THR A 68 9.59 18.51 16.69
CA THR A 68 8.81 17.28 16.65
C THR A 68 7.35 17.64 16.34
N LEU A 69 6.62 16.82 15.58
CA LEU A 69 5.19 17.09 15.35
C LEU A 69 4.35 16.75 16.60
N GLY A 70 4.77 15.77 17.38
CA GLY A 70 4.10 15.30 18.60
C GLY A 70 4.89 15.54 19.89
N LYS A 71 4.40 14.94 20.98
CA LYS A 71 5.10 14.83 22.28
C LYS A 71 6.05 13.64 22.22
N SER A 72 7.15 13.78 21.50
CA SER A 72 8.04 12.66 21.20
C SER A 72 9.33 12.69 22.00
N LEU A 73 9.79 11.52 22.43
CA LEU A 73 11.04 11.38 23.18
C LEU A 73 12.22 11.23 22.22
N TYR A 74 13.15 12.18 22.30
CA TYR A 74 14.44 12.12 21.61
C TYR A 74 15.61 12.30 22.58
N LYS A 75 16.76 11.74 22.21
CA LYS A 75 18.01 11.93 22.94
C LYS A 75 19.13 12.24 21.96
N ILE A 76 19.91 13.27 22.26
CA ILE A 76 21.06 13.67 21.46
C ILE A 76 22.31 13.33 22.27
N VAL A 77 23.25 12.62 21.64
CA VAL A 77 24.57 12.36 22.20
C VAL A 77 25.57 12.97 21.23
N SER A 78 26.45 13.83 21.72
CA SER A 78 27.39 14.55 20.86
C SER A 78 28.81 14.34 21.32
N SER A 79 29.70 14.15 20.36
CA SER A 79 31.13 13.92 20.52
C SER A 79 31.90 14.78 19.52
N PRO A 80 33.19 15.07 19.73
CA PRO A 80 33.99 15.87 18.81
C PRO A 80 34.14 15.29 17.39
N THR A 81 33.81 14.02 17.17
CA THR A 81 33.89 13.32 15.89
C THR A 81 32.56 12.71 15.43
N SER A 82 31.52 12.77 16.26
CA SER A 82 30.22 12.20 15.91
C SER A 82 29.06 12.81 16.67
N ILE A 83 27.89 12.85 16.05
CA ILE A 83 26.62 13.20 16.69
C ILE A 83 25.66 12.04 16.48
N GLU A 84 25.05 11.57 17.57
CA GLU A 84 23.98 10.59 17.54
C GLU A 84 22.65 11.23 17.92
N PHE A 85 21.64 11.02 17.08
CA PHE A 85 20.26 11.38 17.35
C PHE A 85 19.45 10.09 17.54
N HIS A 86 18.89 9.90 18.73
CA HIS A 86 18.07 8.75 19.10
C HIS A 86 16.60 9.18 19.09
N ALA A 87 15.80 8.52 18.26
CA ALA A 87 14.36 8.67 18.18
C ALA A 87 13.70 7.41 18.74
N VAL A 88 13.08 7.52 19.91
CA VAL A 88 12.47 6.38 20.61
C VAL A 88 11.04 6.15 20.11
N ASP A 89 10.29 7.23 19.92
CA ASP A 89 8.87 7.21 19.58
C ASP A 89 8.60 7.52 18.11
N LEU A 90 7.39 7.17 17.67
CA LEU A 90 6.85 7.42 16.34
C LEU A 90 6.58 8.91 16.16
N ASP A 91 7.41 9.58 15.37
CA ASP A 91 7.20 10.97 15.01
C ASP A 91 8.04 11.37 13.79
N ARG A 92 7.79 12.58 13.31
CA ARG A 92 8.68 13.30 12.41
C ARG A 92 9.55 14.26 13.22
N TYR A 93 10.85 14.06 13.13
CA TYR A 93 11.87 14.88 13.78
C TYR A 93 12.57 15.72 12.72
N THR A 94 12.69 17.02 12.96
CA THR A 94 13.57 17.90 12.19
C THR A 94 14.68 18.39 13.10
N PHE A 95 15.91 18.39 12.63
CA PHE A 95 17.03 18.97 13.37
C PHE A 95 18.15 19.37 12.43
N THR A 96 18.94 20.35 12.84
CA THR A 96 20.05 20.87 12.05
C THR A 96 21.36 20.65 12.80
N VAL A 97 22.33 19.99 12.18
CA VAL A 97 23.68 19.85 12.70
C VAL A 97 24.55 20.92 12.08
N VAL A 98 25.15 21.75 12.92
CA VAL A 98 26.08 22.81 12.51
C VAL A 98 27.48 22.45 12.98
N LEU A 99 28.41 22.33 12.03
CA LEU A 99 29.82 22.07 12.27
C LEU A 99 30.63 23.29 11.84
N LYS A 100 31.48 23.79 12.73
CA LYS A 100 32.36 24.93 12.47
C LYS A 100 33.82 24.54 12.63
N TYR A 101 34.65 24.97 11.69
CA TYR A 101 36.08 24.70 11.66
C TYR A 101 36.88 26.01 11.60
N ALA A 102 38.05 26.01 12.24
CA ALA A 102 38.97 27.17 12.21
C ALA A 102 39.54 27.42 10.79
N VAL A 103 39.73 26.35 10.02
CA VAL A 103 40.24 26.36 8.65
C VAL A 103 39.32 25.56 7.73
N THR A 104 39.37 25.82 6.41
CA THR A 104 38.57 25.06 5.44
C THR A 104 39.00 23.60 5.43
N VAL A 105 38.06 22.70 5.71
CA VAL A 105 38.31 21.26 5.72
C VAL A 105 37.62 20.62 4.53
N GLU A 106 38.36 19.76 3.82
CA GLU A 106 37.82 18.86 2.80
C GLU A 106 37.69 17.48 3.45
N GLN A 107 36.45 17.01 3.60
CA GLN A 107 36.16 15.78 4.32
C GLN A 107 34.96 15.05 3.72
N SER A 108 34.85 13.77 4.07
CA SER A 108 33.69 12.95 3.74
C SER A 108 32.86 12.73 5.00
N ILE A 109 31.63 13.23 5.02
CA ILE A 109 30.71 13.03 6.13
C ILE A 109 29.96 11.72 5.90
N GLN A 110 29.94 10.88 6.92
CA GLN A 110 29.25 9.59 6.90
C GLN A 110 28.04 9.65 7.83
N ILE A 111 26.89 9.21 7.35
CA ILE A 111 25.64 9.19 8.10
C ILE A 111 25.12 7.76 8.08
N ALA A 112 25.01 7.15 9.26
CA ALA A 112 24.43 5.83 9.42
C ALA A 112 23.06 5.94 10.09
N LEU A 113 22.03 5.46 9.41
CA LEU A 113 20.66 5.37 9.90
C LEU A 113 20.38 3.94 10.35
N PHE A 114 20.16 3.75 11.65
CA PHE A 114 19.75 2.49 12.26
C PHE A 114 18.23 2.52 12.47
N SER A 115 17.52 1.50 11.99
CA SER A 115 16.07 1.38 12.10
C SER A 115 15.69 0.02 12.71
N SER A 116 15.25 0.00 13.97
CA SER A 116 14.86 -1.24 14.68
C SER A 116 15.88 -2.38 14.47
N ASN A 117 15.45 -3.48 13.83
CA ASN A 117 16.26 -4.68 13.53
C ASN A 117 16.85 -4.70 12.11
N HIS A 118 16.74 -3.62 11.34
CA HIS A 118 17.29 -3.56 10.00
C HIS A 118 18.78 -3.16 9.99
N PRO A 119 19.55 -3.63 9.00
CA PRO A 119 20.92 -3.20 8.83
C PRO A 119 20.98 -1.69 8.58
N PRO A 120 22.03 -1.00 9.07
CA PRO A 120 22.11 0.44 8.95
C PRO A 120 22.26 0.88 7.49
N GLU A 121 21.48 1.88 7.11
CA GLU A 121 21.66 2.56 5.82
C GLU A 121 22.73 3.64 5.96
N ALA A 122 23.80 3.53 5.18
CA ALA A 122 24.91 4.47 5.23
C ALA A 122 24.91 5.40 4.01
N LEU A 123 24.92 6.70 4.28
CA LEU A 123 25.03 7.77 3.29
C LEU A 123 26.38 8.46 3.48
N GLN A 124 27.07 8.73 2.39
CA GLN A 124 28.37 9.42 2.43
C GLN A 124 28.42 10.49 1.36
N PHE A 125 28.86 11.69 1.75
CA PHE A 125 29.04 12.79 0.82
C PHE A 125 30.26 13.63 1.20
N ASN A 126 30.88 14.23 0.20
CA ASN A 126 32.07 15.04 0.37
C ASN A 126 31.67 16.51 0.50
N VAL A 127 32.24 17.18 1.49
CA VAL A 127 32.05 18.60 1.75
C VAL A 127 33.38 19.30 1.87
N LYS A 128 33.40 20.56 1.42
CA LYS A 128 34.56 21.43 1.52
C LYS A 128 34.11 22.80 2.02
N GLY A 129 34.45 23.12 3.26
CA GLY A 129 33.99 24.36 3.88
C GLY A 129 34.51 24.56 5.29
N ARG A 130 34.29 25.76 5.82
CA ARG A 130 34.52 26.09 7.24
C ARG A 130 33.26 25.94 8.08
N HIS A 131 32.11 26.18 7.48
CA HIS A 131 30.80 26.09 8.09
C HIS A 131 29.97 25.10 7.29
N ILE A 132 29.61 24.00 7.94
CA ILE A 132 28.82 22.93 7.34
C ILE A 132 27.50 22.85 8.11
N ARG A 133 26.39 22.93 7.38
CA ARG A 133 25.04 22.87 7.92
C ARG A 133 24.33 21.67 7.32
N LEU A 134 23.94 20.73 8.16
CA LEU A 134 23.25 19.52 7.75
C LEU A 134 21.83 19.57 8.30
N GLU A 135 20.85 19.64 7.43
CA GLU A 135 19.44 19.66 7.79
C GLU A 135 18.87 18.26 7.64
N PHE A 136 18.29 17.74 8.72
CA PHE A 136 17.70 16.42 8.76
C PHE A 136 16.20 16.52 8.93
N THR A 137 15.48 15.76 8.13
CA THR A 137 14.08 15.41 8.36
C THR A 137 14.00 13.90 8.48
N LEU A 138 13.80 13.39 9.69
CA LEU A 138 13.62 11.98 9.98
C LEU A 138 12.14 11.68 10.19
N THR A 139 11.57 10.76 9.42
CA THR A 139 10.22 10.23 9.65
C THR A 139 10.32 8.83 10.22
N VAL A 140 9.79 8.63 11.43
CA VAL A 140 9.80 7.33 12.11
C VAL A 140 8.41 6.72 12.10
N THR A 141 8.28 5.51 11.55
CA THR A 141 7.01 4.77 11.46
C THR A 141 7.07 3.41 12.16
N GLU A 142 5.91 2.77 12.36
CA GLU A 142 5.89 1.39 12.86
C GLU A 142 6.37 0.43 11.78
N GLU A 143 7.09 -0.60 12.20
CA GLU A 143 7.46 -1.72 11.33
C GLU A 143 6.19 -2.46 10.88
N PRO A 144 6.00 -2.74 9.58
CA PRO A 144 4.84 -3.47 9.10
C PRO A 144 4.85 -4.89 9.66
N LYS A 145 3.87 -5.21 10.51
CA LYS A 145 3.68 -6.57 11.03
C LYS A 145 2.93 -7.41 10.01
N TYR A 146 3.66 -8.22 9.25
CA TYR A 146 3.04 -9.23 8.40
C TYR A 146 2.64 -10.45 9.24
N PRO A 147 1.41 -10.97 9.09
CA PRO A 147 1.03 -12.22 9.75
C PRO A 147 1.93 -13.35 9.26
N SER A 148 2.31 -14.26 10.18
CA SER A 148 3.07 -15.44 9.81
C SER A 148 2.24 -16.35 8.89
N ALA A 149 2.91 -17.11 8.03
CA ALA A 149 2.24 -18.06 7.14
C ALA A 149 1.35 -19.06 7.90
N GLN A 150 1.73 -19.45 9.13
CA GLN A 150 0.87 -20.25 10.00
C GLN A 150 -0.41 -19.53 10.45
N ALA A 151 -0.34 -18.25 10.83
CA ALA A 151 -1.52 -17.50 11.26
C ALA A 151 -2.52 -17.28 10.11
N VAL A 152 -2.02 -17.07 8.89
CA VAL A 152 -2.86 -17.02 7.68
C VAL A 152 -3.49 -18.38 7.42
N ALA A 153 -2.74 -19.48 7.55
CA ALA A 153 -3.26 -20.82 7.36
C ALA A 153 -4.35 -21.18 8.38
N GLU A 154 -4.17 -20.82 9.66
CA GLU A 154 -5.18 -21.04 10.70
C GLU A 154 -6.47 -20.26 10.41
N GLN A 155 -6.37 -18.98 10.02
CA GLN A 155 -7.54 -18.17 9.66
C GLN A 155 -8.27 -18.73 8.44
N VAL A 156 -7.54 -19.18 7.41
CA VAL A 156 -8.12 -19.81 6.22
C VAL A 156 -8.79 -21.14 6.57
N VAL A 157 -8.16 -21.98 7.39
CA VAL A 157 -8.75 -23.26 7.84
C VAL A 157 -10.02 -23.01 8.65
N GLN A 158 -10.01 -22.01 9.52
CA GLN A 158 -11.17 -21.67 10.34
C GLN A 158 -12.32 -21.10 9.49
N GLN A 159 -12.01 -20.31 8.45
CA GLN A 159 -12.99 -19.84 7.48
C GLN A 159 -13.59 -21.01 6.69
N ILE A 160 -12.75 -21.93 6.18
CA ILE A 160 -13.22 -23.13 5.48
C ILE A 160 -14.09 -24.00 6.39
N ALA A 161 -13.73 -24.15 7.66
CA ALA A 161 -14.51 -24.93 8.63
C ALA A 161 -15.90 -24.31 8.87
N ASN A 162 -15.99 -22.97 8.96
CA ASN A 162 -17.24 -22.25 9.12
C ASN A 162 -18.12 -22.38 7.85
N GLU A 163 -17.55 -22.19 6.66
CA GLU A 163 -18.27 -22.37 5.39
C GLU A 163 -18.75 -23.81 5.22
N LEU A 164 -17.94 -24.81 5.59
CA LEU A 164 -18.33 -26.21 5.52
C LEU A 164 -19.49 -26.54 6.48
N HIS A 165 -19.52 -25.89 7.64
CA HIS A 165 -20.61 -26.05 8.60
C HIS A 165 -21.90 -25.42 8.06
N GLU A 166 -21.82 -24.24 7.46
CA GLU A 166 -22.94 -23.55 6.82
C GLU A 166 -23.50 -24.35 5.63
N PHE A 167 -22.62 -24.92 4.79
CA PHE A 167 -23.03 -25.82 3.70
C PHE A 167 -23.73 -27.08 4.20
N ARG A 168 -23.26 -27.68 5.31
CA ARG A 168 -23.94 -28.83 5.91
C ARG A 168 -25.31 -28.46 6.43
N SER A 169 -25.44 -27.36 7.17
CA SER A 169 -26.75 -26.92 7.66
C SER A 169 -27.71 -26.60 6.52
N GLN A 170 -27.23 -25.98 5.46
CA GLN A 170 -28.04 -25.65 4.29
C GLN A 170 -28.45 -26.91 3.52
N THR A 171 -27.57 -27.91 3.44
CA THR A 171 -27.89 -29.21 2.81
C THR A 171 -28.94 -29.96 3.61
N ASP A 172 -28.82 -30.03 4.94
CA ASP A 172 -29.78 -30.70 5.80
C ASP A 172 -31.16 -30.03 5.77
N GLU A 173 -31.21 -28.69 5.77
CA GLU A 173 -32.46 -27.93 5.65
C GLU A 173 -33.10 -28.11 4.26
N THR A 174 -32.30 -28.10 3.19
CA THR A 174 -32.78 -28.33 1.82
C THR A 174 -33.32 -29.76 1.65
N LEU A 175 -32.65 -30.76 2.22
CA LEU A 175 -33.10 -32.15 2.20
C LEU A 175 -34.40 -32.35 3.00
N ALA A 176 -34.55 -31.68 4.14
CA ALA A 176 -35.78 -31.73 4.93
C ALA A 176 -36.96 -31.12 4.17
N VAL A 177 -36.76 -29.98 3.49
CA VAL A 177 -37.78 -29.34 2.65
C VAL A 177 -38.15 -30.20 1.44
N LEU A 178 -37.17 -30.81 0.77
CA LEU A 178 -37.41 -31.74 -0.34
C LEU A 178 -38.19 -32.98 0.11
N THR A 179 -37.81 -33.59 1.22
CA THR A 179 -38.48 -34.79 1.75
C THR A 179 -39.96 -34.50 2.04
N ARG A 180 -40.27 -33.36 2.66
CA ARG A 180 -41.64 -32.94 2.96
C ARG A 180 -42.46 -32.62 1.69
N ASN A 181 -41.83 -32.01 0.69
CA ASN A 181 -42.47 -31.74 -0.61
C ASN A 181 -42.75 -33.03 -1.37
N VAL A 182 -41.79 -33.97 -1.37
CA VAL A 182 -41.93 -35.29 -2.01
C VAL A 182 -43.03 -36.09 -1.33
N GLU A 183 -43.10 -36.12 0.00
CA GLU A 183 -44.17 -36.77 0.75
C GLU A 183 -45.56 -36.22 0.36
N THR A 184 -45.69 -34.89 0.32
CA THR A 184 -46.96 -34.23 -0.06
C THR A 184 -47.36 -34.56 -1.51
N GLN A 185 -46.39 -34.61 -2.44
CA GLN A 185 -46.65 -35.00 -3.83
C GLN A 185 -47.07 -36.47 -3.96
N TRP A 186 -46.45 -37.39 -3.22
CA TRP A 186 -46.84 -38.80 -3.23
C TRP A 186 -48.25 -39.03 -2.70
N VAL A 187 -48.69 -38.26 -1.69
CA VAL A 187 -50.08 -38.31 -1.19
C VAL A 187 -51.08 -37.88 -2.26
N LEU A 188 -50.78 -36.80 -3.00
CA LEU A 188 -51.64 -36.32 -4.10
C LEU A 188 -51.71 -37.31 -5.26
N VAL A 189 -50.57 -37.89 -5.66
CA VAL A 189 -50.50 -38.91 -6.72
C VAL A 189 -51.27 -40.16 -6.32
N GLY A 190 -51.09 -40.63 -5.07
CA GLY A 190 -51.82 -41.78 -4.53
C GLY A 190 -53.35 -41.56 -4.52
N PHE A 191 -53.80 -40.38 -4.10
CA PHE A 191 -55.21 -40.02 -4.13
C PHE A 191 -55.78 -39.99 -5.55
N ASN A 192 -55.07 -39.37 -6.50
CA ASN A 192 -55.51 -39.31 -7.89
C ASN A 192 -55.58 -40.71 -8.55
N ALA A 193 -54.59 -41.56 -8.26
CA ALA A 193 -54.57 -42.94 -8.73
C ALA A 193 -55.78 -43.75 -8.19
N ALA A 194 -56.11 -43.57 -6.91
CA ALA A 194 -57.27 -44.23 -6.29
C ALA A 194 -58.60 -43.78 -6.92
N VAL A 195 -58.77 -42.47 -7.15
CA VAL A 195 -59.96 -41.92 -7.81
C VAL A 195 -60.08 -42.44 -9.25
N SER A 196 -58.97 -42.45 -9.99
CA SER A 196 -58.94 -42.95 -11.38
C SER A 196 -59.30 -44.43 -11.45
N LEU A 197 -58.78 -45.24 -10.52
CA LEU A 197 -59.10 -46.67 -10.44
C LEU A 197 -60.59 -46.88 -10.10
N ALA A 198 -61.14 -46.13 -9.15
CA ALA A 198 -62.55 -46.19 -8.80
C ALA A 198 -63.44 -45.83 -10.01
N PHE A 199 -63.05 -44.82 -10.78
CA PHE A 199 -63.78 -44.41 -11.97
C PHE A 199 -63.78 -45.51 -13.05
N LEU A 200 -62.63 -46.17 -13.26
CA LEU A 200 -62.53 -47.31 -14.19
C LEU A 200 -63.41 -48.49 -13.75
N VAL A 201 -63.49 -48.79 -12.45
CA VAL A 201 -64.36 -49.85 -11.93
C VAL A 201 -65.82 -49.51 -12.17
N VAL A 202 -66.24 -48.27 -11.91
CA VAL A 202 -67.62 -47.81 -12.15
C VAL A 202 -67.96 -47.87 -13.64
N LEU A 203 -67.06 -47.40 -14.52
CA LEU A 203 -67.24 -47.47 -15.97
C LEU A 203 -67.34 -48.91 -16.46
N ALA A 204 -66.46 -49.80 -15.99
CA ALA A 204 -66.52 -51.22 -16.33
C ALA A 204 -67.84 -51.83 -15.89
N TRP A 205 -68.29 -51.55 -14.67
CA TRP A 205 -69.58 -52.03 -14.15
C TRP A 205 -70.78 -51.52 -14.96
N TRP A 206 -70.73 -50.27 -15.45
CA TRP A 206 -71.81 -49.67 -16.24
C TRP A 206 -71.83 -50.13 -17.71
N VAL A 207 -70.66 -50.23 -18.34
CA VAL A 207 -70.53 -50.58 -19.78
C VAL A 207 -70.69 -52.08 -20.01
N TRP A 208 -70.23 -52.92 -19.06
CA TRP A 208 -70.31 -54.39 -19.16
C TRP A 208 -71.71 -54.95 -19.45
N PRO A 209 -72.79 -54.52 -18.76
CA PRO A 209 -74.14 -54.99 -19.07
C PRO A 209 -74.63 -54.51 -20.45
N GLN A 210 -74.24 -53.32 -20.92
CA GLN A 210 -74.62 -52.83 -22.24
C GLN A 210 -73.92 -53.61 -23.36
N ILE A 211 -72.62 -53.89 -23.23
CA ILE A 211 -71.89 -54.75 -24.17
C ILE A 211 -72.51 -56.16 -24.19
N ARG A 212 -72.90 -56.71 -23.04
CA ARG A 212 -73.60 -58.01 -22.98
C ARG A 212 -74.99 -58.01 -23.62
N ARG A 213 -75.68 -56.85 -23.67
CA ARG A 213 -76.96 -56.71 -24.39
C ARG A 213 -76.72 -56.60 -25.89
N LEU A 214 -75.81 -55.74 -26.34
CA LEU A 214 -75.46 -55.59 -27.75
C LEU A 214 -74.92 -56.88 -28.36
N ARG A 215 -74.07 -57.63 -27.64
CA ARG A 215 -73.57 -58.93 -28.09
C ARG A 215 -74.71 -59.95 -28.24
N ARG A 216 -75.72 -59.92 -27.35
CA ARG A 216 -76.91 -60.79 -27.47
C ARG A 216 -77.77 -60.39 -28.66
N GLU A 217 -78.01 -59.09 -28.88
CA GLU A 217 -78.79 -58.58 -30.01
C GLU A 217 -78.16 -58.87 -31.37
N VAL A 218 -76.83 -58.75 -31.48
CA VAL A 218 -76.09 -59.13 -32.70
C VAL A 218 -76.17 -60.64 -32.93
N PHE A 219 -76.01 -61.45 -31.88
CA PHE A 219 -76.12 -62.91 -32.00
C PHE A 219 -77.52 -63.35 -32.44
N THR A 220 -78.58 -62.72 -31.92
CA THR A 220 -79.96 -63.00 -32.35
C THR A 220 -80.24 -62.56 -33.79
N ARG A 221 -79.67 -61.43 -34.25
CA ARG A 221 -79.84 -60.96 -35.64
C ARG A 221 -79.10 -61.82 -36.66
N VAL A 222 -77.98 -62.42 -36.29
CA VAL A 222 -77.23 -63.34 -37.16
C VAL A 222 -78.01 -64.65 -37.31
N ASN A 223 -78.49 -65.23 -36.20
CA ASN A 223 -79.29 -66.46 -36.23
C ASN A 223 -80.60 -66.30 -37.01
N SER A 224 -81.32 -65.18 -36.85
CA SER A 224 -82.58 -64.94 -37.58
C SER A 224 -82.38 -64.76 -39.08
N ARG A 225 -81.18 -64.37 -39.52
CA ARG A 225 -80.85 -64.21 -40.94
C ARG A 225 -80.44 -65.52 -41.60
N GLU A 226 -79.84 -66.44 -40.84
CA GLU A 226 -79.57 -67.81 -41.28
C GLU A 226 -80.85 -68.66 -41.40
N GLU A 227 -81.89 -68.38 -40.60
CA GLU A 227 -83.20 -69.04 -40.71
C GLU A 227 -84.08 -68.51 -41.86
N GLU A 228 -83.82 -67.31 -42.39
CA GLU A 228 -84.54 -66.75 -43.55
C GLU A 228 -83.89 -67.12 -44.91
N GLU A 229 -82.64 -67.62 -44.91
CA GLU A 229 -81.87 -67.99 -46.12
C GLU A 229 -81.74 -69.52 -46.34
N GLY A 230 -82.38 -70.36 -45.50
CA GLY A 230 -82.43 -71.82 -45.64
C GLY A 230 -83.81 -72.36 -46.02
#